data_AF-A0A439D4D0-F1
#
_entry.id   AF-A0A439D4D0-F1
#
_cell.length_a   1.000
_cell.length_b   1.000
_cell.length_c   1.000
_cell.angle_alpha   90.00
_cell.angle_beta   90.00
_cell.angle_gamma   90.00
#
_symmetry.space_group_name_H-M   'P 1'
#
loop_
_entity.id
_entity.type
_entity.pdbx_description
1 polymer ?
#
loop_
_entity_poly.entity_id
_entity_poly.type
_entity_poly.pdbx_seq_one_letter_code
_entity_poly.pdbx_strand_id
1 'polypeptide(L)'
;MTSLSEWSTVQGAIFSPRPSTLPPFPSPQPANTPQPPTMLYPSLAPFVLKRPWLRNLLTPLANWYRNAAGYRQLGLRADDLLVEENEDVLKALQRLPPQEAYDRVYRLRRAIQCSVTHKLLPKDQWTKPEEDVPYLTPLIEQIRAAEKEKESLDSLTIVKAH
;
A
#
# COMPACT_ATOMS: atom_id res chain seq x y z
N MET A 1 25.41 -67.78 -11.34
CA MET A 1 25.85 -66.66 -12.21
C MET A 1 24.59 -66.00 -12.76
N THR A 2 24.14 -64.93 -12.13
CA THR A 2 23.00 -64.10 -12.58
C THR A 2 23.46 -62.64 -12.56
N SER A 3 23.19 -61.97 -13.68
CA SER A 3 23.86 -60.76 -14.18
C SER A 3 23.36 -59.47 -13.49
N LEU A 4 24.31 -58.65 -13.03
CA LEU A 4 24.12 -57.29 -12.51
C LEU A 4 23.85 -56.30 -13.66
N SER A 5 22.61 -56.21 -14.14
CA SER A 5 22.28 -55.25 -15.23
C SER A 5 21.00 -54.40 -15.03
N GLU A 6 20.37 -54.45 -13.86
CA GLU A 6 19.06 -53.78 -13.65
C GLU A 6 19.08 -52.45 -12.87
N TRP A 7 20.25 -51.85 -12.62
CA TRP A 7 20.32 -50.59 -11.83
C TRP A 7 20.61 -49.32 -12.64
N SER A 8 20.53 -49.35 -13.98
CA SER A 8 20.88 -48.21 -14.83
C SER A 8 19.72 -47.25 -15.18
N THR A 9 18.47 -47.57 -14.83
CA THR A 9 17.30 -46.90 -15.47
C THR A 9 16.61 -45.84 -14.61
N VAL A 10 17.00 -45.61 -13.34
CA VAL A 10 16.22 -44.73 -12.43
C VAL A 10 16.86 -43.34 -12.21
N GLN A 11 18.02 -43.02 -12.80
CA GLN A 11 18.70 -41.73 -12.57
C GLN A 11 18.51 -40.65 -13.66
N GLY A 12 17.60 -40.82 -14.62
CA GLY A 12 17.47 -39.91 -15.77
C GLY A 12 16.41 -38.79 -15.67
N ALA A 13 15.55 -38.76 -14.66
CA ALA A 13 14.30 -37.99 -14.73
C ALA A 13 14.25 -36.67 -13.93
N ILE A 14 15.39 -36.10 -13.49
CA ILE A 14 15.40 -34.88 -12.64
C ILE A 14 15.92 -33.63 -13.38
N PHE A 15 16.42 -33.73 -14.61
CA PHE A 15 17.01 -32.56 -15.29
C PHE A 15 16.47 -32.37 -16.71
N SER A 16 15.29 -31.79 -16.83
CA SER A 16 14.90 -31.13 -18.08
C SER A 16 15.60 -29.76 -18.14
N PRO A 17 16.25 -29.40 -19.26
CA PRO A 17 16.82 -28.07 -19.41
C PRO A 17 15.69 -27.04 -19.43
N ARG A 18 15.70 -26.12 -18.47
CA ARG A 18 14.79 -24.97 -18.43
C ARG A 18 14.96 -24.17 -19.75
N PRO A 19 13.87 -23.83 -20.46
CA PRO A 19 13.96 -23.06 -21.70
C PRO A 19 14.70 -21.72 -21.44
N SER A 20 15.69 -21.44 -22.26
CA SER A 20 16.70 -20.38 -22.11
C SER A 20 16.24 -18.98 -22.47
N THR A 21 14.99 -18.81 -22.89
CA THR A 21 14.41 -17.51 -23.21
C THR A 21 13.64 -16.98 -22.01
N LEU A 22 14.35 -16.27 -21.14
CA LEU A 22 13.72 -15.35 -20.21
C LEU A 22 13.02 -14.25 -21.02
N PRO A 23 11.81 -13.79 -20.62
CA PRO A 23 11.22 -12.60 -21.23
C PRO A 23 12.21 -11.43 -21.13
N PRO A 24 12.30 -10.55 -22.14
CA PRO A 24 13.19 -9.41 -22.10
C PRO A 24 12.89 -8.57 -20.85
N PHE A 25 13.94 -8.30 -20.09
CA PHE A 25 13.88 -7.54 -18.85
C PHE A 25 13.31 -6.14 -19.13
N PRO A 26 12.38 -5.63 -18.30
CA PRO A 26 12.07 -4.22 -18.34
C PRO A 26 13.36 -3.44 -18.05
N SER A 27 13.65 -2.44 -18.89
CA SER A 27 14.88 -1.66 -18.83
C SER A 27 15.18 -1.17 -17.41
N PRO A 28 16.45 -1.18 -16.97
CA PRO A 28 16.82 -0.61 -15.68
C PRO A 28 16.37 0.85 -15.66
N GLN A 29 15.43 1.15 -14.77
CA GLN A 29 15.00 2.52 -14.55
C GLN A 29 16.22 3.27 -14.00
N PRO A 30 16.60 4.42 -14.58
CA PRO A 30 17.78 5.15 -14.13
C PRO A 30 17.60 5.53 -12.66
N ALA A 31 18.68 5.34 -11.88
CA ALA A 31 18.76 5.39 -10.42
C ALA A 31 18.30 6.71 -9.75
N ASN A 32 17.85 7.70 -10.53
CA ASN A 32 17.36 9.01 -10.07
C ASN A 32 15.96 9.37 -10.62
N THR A 33 15.19 8.38 -11.06
CA THR A 33 13.76 8.62 -11.28
C THR A 33 13.07 8.73 -9.93
N PRO A 34 12.38 9.85 -9.61
CA PRO A 34 11.52 9.89 -8.44
C PRO A 34 10.52 8.75 -8.60
N GLN A 35 10.66 7.73 -7.76
CA GLN A 35 9.71 6.63 -7.75
C GLN A 35 8.33 7.24 -7.50
N PRO A 36 7.32 6.92 -8.31
CA PRO A 36 5.98 7.40 -8.02
C PRO A 36 5.62 6.95 -6.60
N PRO A 37 4.95 7.80 -5.81
CA PRO A 37 4.56 7.43 -4.44
C PRO A 37 3.92 6.05 -4.48
N THR A 38 4.47 5.12 -3.70
CA THR A 38 3.95 3.75 -3.63
C THR A 38 2.64 3.82 -2.86
N MET A 39 1.56 4.14 -3.58
CA MET A 39 0.23 4.30 -3.03
C MET A 39 -0.16 3.05 -2.24
N LEU A 40 -0.89 3.25 -1.14
CA LEU A 40 -1.29 2.17 -0.24
C LEU A 40 -2.06 1.04 -0.97
N TYR A 41 -2.74 1.42 -2.05
CA TYR A 41 -3.47 0.54 -2.96
C TYR A 41 -3.12 0.90 -4.41
N PRO A 42 -3.18 -0.07 -5.35
CA PRO A 42 -3.08 0.25 -6.78
C PRO A 42 -4.15 1.27 -7.13
N SER A 43 -3.72 2.47 -7.56
CA SER A 43 -4.62 3.59 -7.77
C SER A 43 -4.47 4.18 -9.16
N LEU A 44 -5.60 4.55 -9.76
CA LEU A 44 -5.66 5.35 -10.99
C LEU A 44 -5.58 6.86 -10.68
N ALA A 45 -5.47 7.24 -9.41
CA ALA A 45 -5.36 8.62 -8.96
C ALA A 45 -4.26 9.41 -9.69
N PRO A 46 -3.00 8.95 -9.82
CA PRO A 46 -1.97 9.70 -10.54
C PRO A 46 -2.30 9.93 -12.02
N PHE A 47 -2.96 8.96 -12.66
CA PHE A 47 -3.39 9.05 -14.06
C PHE A 47 -4.54 10.05 -14.27
N VAL A 48 -5.47 10.09 -13.30
CA VAL A 48 -6.59 11.03 -13.27
C VAL A 48 -6.12 12.46 -13.02
N LEU A 49 -5.27 12.65 -12.01
CA LEU A 49 -4.78 13.97 -11.60
C LEU A 49 -3.93 14.64 -12.69
N LYS A 50 -3.20 13.86 -13.50
CA LYS A 50 -2.41 14.36 -14.64
C LYS A 50 -3.25 15.01 -15.75
N ARG A 51 -4.53 14.64 -15.89
CA ARG A 51 -5.41 15.13 -16.97
C ARG A 51 -6.41 16.17 -16.44
N PRO A 52 -6.35 17.44 -16.89
CA PRO A 52 -7.15 18.51 -16.29
C PRO A 52 -8.66 18.42 -16.58
N TRP A 53 -9.08 17.81 -17.68
CA TRP A 53 -10.50 17.59 -17.95
C TRP A 53 -11.08 16.49 -17.04
N LEU A 54 -10.29 15.42 -16.82
CA LEU A 54 -10.70 14.27 -16.03
C LEU A 54 -10.73 14.59 -14.54
N ARG A 55 -9.75 15.36 -14.03
CA ARG A 55 -9.79 15.87 -12.65
C ARG A 55 -11.04 16.70 -12.41
N ASN A 56 -11.36 17.65 -13.31
CA ASN A 56 -12.50 18.55 -13.12
C ASN A 56 -13.84 17.81 -13.13
N LEU A 57 -13.95 16.73 -13.93
CA LEU A 57 -15.12 15.88 -13.96
C LEU A 57 -15.24 15.01 -12.68
N LEU A 58 -14.14 14.44 -12.20
CA LEU A 58 -14.16 13.46 -11.10
C LEU A 58 -14.06 14.08 -9.71
N THR A 59 -13.47 15.27 -9.56
CA THR A 59 -13.38 15.96 -8.26
C THR A 59 -14.73 16.18 -7.56
N PRO A 60 -15.79 16.71 -8.21
CA PRO A 60 -17.09 16.88 -7.54
C PRO A 60 -17.71 15.53 -7.14
N LEU A 61 -17.55 14.50 -7.97
CA LEU A 61 -18.01 13.15 -7.66
C LEU A 61 -17.26 12.56 -6.45
N ALA A 62 -15.94 12.72 -6.40
CA ALA A 62 -15.11 12.28 -5.28
C ALA A 62 -15.48 13.02 -3.98
N ASN A 63 -15.75 14.32 -4.05
CA ASN A 63 -16.18 15.10 -2.89
C ASN A 63 -17.56 14.69 -2.40
N TRP A 64 -18.50 14.44 -3.30
CA TRP A 64 -19.80 13.87 -2.96
C TRP A 64 -19.66 12.51 -2.29
N TYR A 65 -18.82 11.62 -2.84
CA TYR A 65 -18.56 10.30 -2.26
C TYR A 65 -17.98 10.38 -0.84
N ARG A 66 -16.99 11.26 -0.61
CA ARG A 66 -16.43 11.46 0.75
C ARG A 66 -17.48 11.95 1.75
N ASN A 67 -18.39 12.82 1.33
CA ASN A 67 -19.47 13.30 2.19
C ASN A 67 -20.52 12.20 2.45
N ALA A 68 -20.82 11.38 1.44
CA ALA A 68 -21.75 10.25 1.54
C ALA A 68 -21.20 9.11 2.40
N ALA A 69 -19.88 8.90 2.43
CA ALA A 69 -19.22 7.87 3.25
C ALA A 69 -19.42 8.08 4.77
N GLY A 70 -19.81 9.28 5.21
CA GLY A 70 -20.30 9.51 6.57
C GLY A 70 -19.27 9.49 7.69
N TYR A 71 -18.03 9.06 7.45
CA TYR A 71 -16.97 8.99 8.49
C TYR A 71 -16.71 10.35 9.17
N ARG A 72 -16.84 11.46 8.43
CA ARG A 72 -16.71 12.82 8.98
C ARG A 72 -17.80 13.17 10.00
N GLN A 73 -18.99 12.57 9.87
CA GLN A 73 -20.11 12.74 10.81
C GLN A 73 -19.85 12.00 12.14
N LEU A 74 -18.96 11.01 12.13
CA LEU A 74 -18.44 10.31 13.31
C LEU A 74 -17.16 10.97 13.85
N GLY A 75 -16.71 12.06 13.22
CA GLY A 75 -15.53 12.79 13.66
C GLY A 75 -14.23 12.02 13.43
N LEU A 76 -14.22 11.12 12.45
CA LEU A 76 -13.05 10.38 11.97
C LEU A 76 -12.37 11.14 10.81
N ARG A 77 -11.11 10.78 10.54
CA ARG A 77 -10.38 11.13 9.32
C ARG A 77 -10.28 9.92 8.39
N ALA A 78 -10.00 10.13 7.11
CA ALA A 78 -9.87 9.06 6.12
C ALA A 78 -8.82 8.00 6.53
N ASP A 79 -7.67 8.44 7.06
CA ASP A 79 -6.58 7.55 7.51
C ASP A 79 -6.94 6.73 8.77
N ASP A 80 -8.00 7.10 9.51
CA ASP A 80 -8.51 6.30 10.64
C ASP A 80 -9.26 5.03 10.16
N LEU A 81 -9.65 4.98 8.88
CA LEU A 81 -10.37 3.85 8.28
C LEU A 81 -9.45 2.79 7.68
N LEU A 82 -8.13 3.01 7.71
CA LEU A 82 -7.15 2.05 7.23
C LEU A 82 -7.13 0.81 8.12
N VAL A 83 -7.10 -0.36 7.48
CA VAL A 83 -7.07 -1.68 8.12
C VAL A 83 -5.77 -1.83 8.92
N GLU A 84 -5.88 -1.92 10.24
CA GLU A 84 -4.76 -1.92 11.18
C GLU A 84 -3.98 -3.24 11.19
N GLU A 85 -4.55 -4.32 10.65
CA GLU A 85 -3.89 -5.63 10.56
C GLU A 85 -2.76 -5.70 9.52
N ASN A 86 -2.62 -4.68 8.67
CA ASN A 86 -1.51 -4.63 7.71
C ASN A 86 -0.19 -4.27 8.41
N GLU A 87 0.88 -5.02 8.14
CA GLU A 87 2.19 -4.80 8.76
C GLU A 87 2.73 -3.37 8.54
N ASP A 88 2.53 -2.80 7.35
CA ASP A 88 2.97 -1.43 7.03
C ASP A 88 2.25 -0.40 7.89
N VAL A 89 0.96 -0.60 8.14
CA VAL A 89 0.13 0.28 8.95
C VAL A 89 0.56 0.18 10.41
N LEU A 90 0.83 -1.03 10.92
CA LEU A 90 1.36 -1.24 12.27
C LEU A 90 2.72 -0.55 12.45
N LYS A 91 3.65 -0.73 11.50
CA LYS A 91 4.96 -0.04 11.50
C LYS A 91 4.80 1.49 11.43
N ALA A 92 3.82 1.99 10.68
CA ALA A 92 3.54 3.42 10.59
C ALA A 92 2.98 3.97 11.91
N LEU A 93 2.06 3.26 12.56
CA LEU A 93 1.50 3.63 13.86
C LEU A 93 2.58 3.68 14.96
N GLN A 94 3.57 2.78 14.90
CA GLN A 94 4.71 2.80 15.83
C GLN A 94 5.64 4.01 15.64
N ARG A 95 5.71 4.57 14.43
CA ARG A 95 6.55 5.75 14.10
C ARG A 95 5.84 7.07 14.32
N LEU A 96 4.52 7.04 14.53
CA LEU A 96 3.69 8.23 14.67
C LEU A 96 4.08 9.01 15.94
N PRO A 97 4.13 10.35 15.91
CA PRO A 97 4.37 11.13 17.12
C PRO A 97 3.28 10.85 18.17
N PRO A 98 3.63 10.86 19.46
CA PRO A 98 2.72 10.45 20.52
C PRO A 98 1.44 11.27 20.55
N GLN A 99 1.51 12.58 20.24
CA GLN A 99 0.34 13.45 20.20
C GLN A 99 -0.69 13.01 19.16
N GLU A 100 -0.27 12.75 17.91
CA GLU A 100 -1.18 12.31 16.85
C GLU A 100 -1.75 10.91 17.14
N ALA A 101 -0.96 10.03 17.78
CA ALA A 101 -1.42 8.74 18.23
C ALA A 101 -2.55 8.87 19.29
N TYR A 102 -2.39 9.75 20.27
CA TYR A 102 -3.45 10.03 21.25
C TYR A 102 -4.71 10.60 20.59
N ASP A 103 -4.54 11.56 19.67
CA ASP A 103 -5.67 12.16 18.95
C ASP A 103 -6.41 11.13 18.09
N ARG A 104 -5.70 10.20 17.45
CA ARG A 104 -6.30 9.07 16.71
C ARG A 104 -7.12 8.19 17.64
N VAL A 105 -6.56 7.77 18.77
CA VAL A 105 -7.27 6.92 19.75
C VAL A 105 -8.51 7.63 20.29
N TYR A 106 -8.44 8.94 20.53
CA TYR A 106 -9.60 9.73 20.95
C TYR A 106 -10.72 9.73 19.89
N ARG A 107 -10.39 9.98 18.61
CA ARG A 107 -11.37 9.94 17.51
C ARG A 107 -12.02 8.57 17.37
N LEU A 108 -11.23 7.49 17.43
CA LEU A 108 -11.73 6.13 17.34
C LEU A 108 -12.67 5.77 18.49
N ARG A 109 -12.29 6.08 19.74
CA ARG A 109 -13.16 5.84 20.92
C ARG A 109 -14.48 6.59 20.81
N ARG A 110 -14.44 7.85 20.36
CA ARG A 110 -15.63 8.67 20.13
C ARG A 110 -16.52 8.06 19.04
N ALA A 111 -15.94 7.64 17.92
CA ALA A 111 -16.70 7.02 16.82
C ALA A 111 -17.35 5.69 17.24
N ILE A 112 -16.64 4.86 18.01
CA ILE A 112 -17.18 3.62 18.57
C ILE A 112 -18.35 3.94 19.51
N GLN A 113 -18.24 4.95 20.37
CA GLN A 113 -19.35 5.37 21.24
C GLN A 113 -20.58 5.82 20.43
N CYS A 114 -20.38 6.58 19.35
CA CYS A 114 -21.43 6.97 18.42
C CYS A 114 -22.08 5.74 17.74
N SER A 115 -21.26 4.75 17.36
CA SER A 115 -21.74 3.49 16.78
C SER A 115 -22.61 2.70 17.76
N VAL A 116 -22.15 2.54 19.01
CA VAL A 116 -22.88 1.80 20.07
C VAL A 116 -24.21 2.48 20.41
N THR A 117 -24.22 3.82 20.46
CA THR A 117 -25.43 4.58 20.77
C THR A 117 -26.34 4.80 19.56
N HIS A 118 -25.91 4.40 18.37
CA HIS A 118 -26.56 4.69 17.09
C HIS A 118 -26.91 6.17 16.92
N LYS A 119 -26.03 7.07 17.39
CA LYS A 119 -26.19 8.52 17.33
C LYS A 119 -24.99 9.16 16.67
N LEU A 120 -25.27 10.10 15.76
CA LEU A 120 -24.24 10.92 15.12
C LEU A 120 -23.81 12.06 16.05
N LEU A 121 -22.60 12.57 15.80
CA LEU A 121 -22.12 13.77 16.50
C LEU A 121 -22.95 15.00 16.08
N PRO A 122 -23.03 16.03 16.94
CA PRO A 122 -23.51 17.35 16.54
C PRO A 122 -22.69 17.88 15.35
N LYS A 123 -23.35 18.64 14.45
CA LYS A 123 -22.74 19.15 13.20
C LYS A 123 -21.47 19.97 13.44
N ASP A 124 -21.38 20.68 14.56
CA ASP A 124 -20.23 21.51 14.92
C ASP A 124 -18.97 20.69 15.23
N GLN A 125 -19.13 19.41 15.55
CA GLN A 125 -18.05 18.48 15.89
C GLN A 125 -17.67 17.55 14.73
N TRP A 126 -18.27 17.75 13.56
CA TRP A 126 -17.93 16.98 12.37
C TRP A 126 -16.55 17.38 11.86
N THR A 127 -15.79 16.40 11.38
CA THR A 127 -14.48 16.65 10.78
C THR A 127 -14.66 17.54 9.55
N LYS A 128 -14.01 18.71 9.55
CA LYS A 128 -14.04 19.61 8.40
C LYS A 128 -13.25 19.01 7.24
N PRO A 129 -13.59 19.35 5.98
CA PRO A 129 -12.81 18.88 4.84
C PRO A 129 -11.34 19.32 4.88
N GLU A 130 -11.04 20.45 5.53
CA GLU A 130 -9.68 20.98 5.70
C GLU A 130 -8.88 20.21 6.75
N GLU A 131 -9.54 19.63 7.75
CA GLU A 131 -8.91 18.86 8.83
C GLU A 131 -8.68 17.39 8.44
N ASP A 132 -9.32 16.93 7.36
CA ASP A 132 -9.22 15.57 6.82
C ASP A 132 -7.95 15.39 5.97
N VAL A 133 -6.80 15.60 6.63
CA VAL A 133 -5.46 15.51 6.04
C VAL A 133 -4.89 14.09 6.27
N PRO A 134 -4.26 13.49 5.25
CA PRO A 134 -3.61 12.18 5.39
C PRO A 134 -2.33 12.28 6.23
N TYR A 135 -2.40 11.83 7.48
CA TYR A 135 -1.29 11.89 8.45
C TYR A 135 -0.49 10.57 8.53
N LEU A 136 -1.13 9.44 8.20
CA LEU A 136 -0.52 8.11 8.26
C LEU A 136 0.00 7.66 6.90
N THR A 137 -0.72 8.02 5.83
CA THR A 137 -0.33 7.73 4.43
C THR A 137 1.14 8.04 4.11
N PRO A 138 1.70 9.23 4.43
CA PRO A 138 3.11 9.52 4.09
C PRO A 138 4.11 8.60 4.82
N LEU A 139 3.82 8.18 6.05
CA LEU A 139 4.68 7.25 6.79
C LEU A 139 4.65 5.86 6.16
N ILE A 140 3.47 5.42 5.69
CA ILE A 140 3.30 4.13 5.02
C ILE A 140 4.05 4.11 3.69
N GLU A 141 3.99 5.19 2.91
CA GLU A 141 4.74 5.31 1.66
C GLU A 141 6.25 5.22 1.89
N GLN A 142 6.78 5.83 2.95
CA GLN A 142 8.19 5.72 3.34
C GLN A 142 8.59 4.28 3.73
N ILE A 143 7.74 3.58 4.49
CA ILE A 143 7.98 2.18 4.89
C ILE A 143 8.06 1.29 3.65
N ARG A 144 7.08 1.39 2.74
CA ARG A 144 7.03 0.60 1.52
C ARG A 144 8.17 0.90 0.57
N ALA A 145 8.57 2.18 0.47
CA ALA A 145 9.73 2.56 -0.32
C ALA A 145 11.00 1.87 0.20
N ALA A 146 11.21 1.86 1.53
CA ALA A 146 12.34 1.19 2.14
C ALA A 146 12.31 -0.34 1.97
N GLU A 147 11.14 -0.97 2.08
CA GLU A 147 10.97 -2.41 1.87
C GLU A 147 11.21 -2.82 0.42
N LYS A 148 10.70 -2.03 -0.52
CA LYS A 148 10.93 -2.24 -1.96
C LYS A 148 12.41 -2.06 -2.33
N GLU A 149 13.08 -1.07 -1.75
CA GLU A 149 14.52 -0.89 -1.92
C GLU A 149 15.27 -2.13 -1.42
N LYS A 150 14.95 -2.60 -0.20
CA LYS A 150 15.53 -3.82 0.35
C LYS A 150 15.32 -5.03 -0.56
N GLU A 151 14.10 -5.27 -1.04
CA GLU A 151 13.79 -6.38 -1.95
C GLU A 151 14.57 -6.27 -3.27
N SER A 152 14.73 -5.06 -3.81
CA SER A 152 15.51 -4.83 -5.04
C SER A 152 17.00 -5.10 -4.86
N LEU A 153 17.54 -4.85 -3.67
CA LEU A 153 18.93 -5.15 -3.33
C LEU A 153 19.13 -6.66 -3.09
N ASP A 154 18.20 -7.30 -2.39
CA ASP A 154 18.24 -8.74 -2.09
C ASP A 154 18.14 -9.59 -3.38
N SER A 155 17.42 -9.11 -4.39
CA SER A 155 17.25 -9.77 -5.69
C SER A 155 18.30 -9.38 -6.75
N LEU A 156 19.28 -8.53 -6.40
CA LEU A 156 20.27 -8.02 -7.34
C LEU A 156 21.26 -9.12 -7.78
N THR A 157 21.27 -9.42 -9.08
CA THR A 157 22.24 -10.36 -9.68
C THR A 157 23.42 -9.61 -10.30
N ILE A 158 24.64 -10.05 -10.01
CA ILE A 158 25.87 -9.42 -10.53
C ILE A 158 26.18 -10.01 -11.90
N VAL A 159 25.96 -9.25 -12.98
CA VAL A 159 26.42 -9.61 -14.32
C VAL A 159 27.86 -9.13 -14.47
N LYS A 160 28.83 -10.07 -14.46
CA LYS A 160 30.22 -9.75 -14.80
C LYS A 160 30.34 -9.56 -16.31
N ALA A 161 30.77 -8.37 -16.74
CA ALA A 161 31.21 -8.15 -18.11
C ALA A 161 32.56 -8.87 -18.31
N HIS A 162 32.63 -9.70 -19.35
CA HIS A 162 33.83 -10.47 -19.71
C HIS A 162 34.71 -9.67 -20.68
#